data_AF-W2UJJ0-F1
#
_entry.id   AF-W2UJJ0-F1
#
_cell.length_a   1.000
_cell.length_b   1.000
_cell.length_c   1.000
_cell.angle_alpha   90.00
_cell.angle_beta   90.00
_cell.angle_gamma   90.00
#
_symmetry.space_group_name_H-M   'P 1'
#
loop_
_entity.id
_entity.type
_entity.pdbx_description
1 polymer ?
#
loop_
_entity_poly.entity_id
_entity_poly.type
_entity_poly.pdbx_seq_one_letter_code
_entity_poly.pdbx_strand_id
1 'polypeptide(L)'
;MKKIKFLVFTFTALVLTSCSLDDDESNFHFEAMSITEVDLPESFVYGETYDFNITYEKPSSCYVFQGFDYVHSGNLERTVTAVASVYDDRACTEGITFETKILPFEVRFKGTYTFRFWTGINEETQQDEYIIVEIPVEEEQTTAIKP
;
A
#
# COMPACT_ATOMS: atom_id res chain seq x y z
N MET A 1 -70.76 30.29 1.60
CA MET A 1 -69.87 31.09 0.74
C MET A 1 -68.52 31.29 1.44
N LYS A 2 -67.43 31.02 0.70
CA LYS A 2 -65.99 31.32 1.00
C LYS A 2 -65.39 30.74 2.28
N LYS A 3 -64.43 29.80 2.16
CA LYS A 3 -63.00 29.98 2.52
C LYS A 3 -62.10 29.00 1.73
N ILE A 4 -61.27 29.61 0.88
CA ILE A 4 -59.99 29.17 0.28
C ILE A 4 -59.17 28.23 1.17
N LYS A 5 -58.52 27.19 0.59
CA LYS A 5 -57.04 27.07 0.49
C LYS A 5 -56.63 26.06 -0.60
N PHE A 6 -55.95 26.59 -1.59
CA PHE A 6 -55.13 25.92 -2.59
C PHE A 6 -53.93 25.27 -1.89
N LEU A 7 -53.68 23.98 -2.11
CA LEU A 7 -52.34 23.40 -1.89
C LEU A 7 -52.11 22.24 -2.86
N VAL A 8 -51.78 22.64 -4.09
CA VAL A 8 -50.72 22.09 -4.94
C VAL A 8 -50.23 20.70 -4.54
N PHE A 9 -50.78 19.67 -5.19
CA PHE A 9 -50.13 18.38 -5.29
C PHE A 9 -49.13 18.45 -6.45
N THR A 10 -47.96 19.04 -6.18
CA THR A 10 -46.80 18.95 -7.07
C THR A 10 -46.30 17.51 -6.99
N PHE A 11 -46.74 16.71 -7.95
CA PHE A 11 -46.14 15.42 -8.24
C PHE A 11 -44.75 15.69 -8.81
N THR A 12 -43.76 15.79 -7.92
CA THR A 12 -42.35 15.85 -8.29
C THR A 12 -42.02 14.56 -9.03
N ALA A 13 -41.95 14.66 -10.35
CA ALA A 13 -41.28 13.67 -11.16
C ALA A 13 -39.83 13.58 -10.64
N LEU A 14 -39.53 12.53 -9.87
CA LEU A 14 -38.16 12.10 -9.69
C LEU A 14 -37.69 11.68 -11.08
N VAL A 15 -37.06 12.61 -11.78
CA VAL A 15 -36.11 12.28 -12.83
C VAL A 15 -35.04 11.45 -12.14
N LEU A 16 -35.13 10.13 -12.29
CA LEU A 16 -33.98 9.24 -12.13
C LEU A 16 -33.01 9.61 -13.23
N THR A 17 -32.24 10.68 -13.03
CA THR A 17 -31.01 10.88 -13.76
C THR A 17 -30.07 9.79 -13.25
N SER A 18 -30.15 8.61 -13.88
CA SER A 18 -29.02 7.68 -13.89
C SER A 18 -27.88 8.49 -14.49
N CYS A 19 -27.02 8.99 -13.62
CA CYS A 19 -25.74 9.52 -14.05
C CYS A 19 -25.00 8.28 -14.53
N SER A 20 -25.05 7.97 -15.83
CA SER A 20 -23.98 7.18 -16.42
C SER A 20 -22.77 8.08 -16.28
N LEU A 21 -21.95 7.77 -15.28
CA LEU A 21 -20.57 8.18 -15.35
C LEU A 21 -20.09 7.48 -16.61
N ASP A 22 -19.92 8.25 -17.68
CA ASP A 22 -19.11 7.80 -18.80
C ASP A 22 -17.81 7.32 -18.15
N ASP A 23 -17.56 6.01 -18.24
CA ASP A 23 -16.30 5.43 -17.84
C ASP A 23 -15.24 6.13 -18.71
N ASP A 24 -14.59 7.14 -18.15
CA ASP A 24 -13.24 7.52 -18.56
C ASP A 24 -12.38 6.27 -18.27
N GLU A 25 -12.46 5.28 -19.17
CA GLU A 25 -11.71 4.04 -19.13
C GLU A 25 -10.24 4.44 -19.14
N SER A 26 -9.63 4.50 -17.95
CA SER A 26 -8.23 4.86 -17.86
C SER A 26 -7.45 3.75 -18.53
N ASN A 27 -6.59 4.08 -19.50
CA ASN A 27 -5.77 3.11 -20.22
C ASN A 27 -4.63 2.52 -19.35
N PHE A 28 -4.82 2.48 -18.04
CA PHE A 28 -3.92 1.90 -17.07
C PHE A 28 -4.70 1.27 -15.92
N HIS A 29 -4.06 0.31 -15.26
CA HIS A 29 -4.56 -0.34 -14.05
C HIS A 29 -3.44 -0.46 -13.01
N PHE A 30 -3.79 -0.80 -11.76
CA PHE A 30 -2.80 -1.02 -10.71
C PHE A 30 -2.52 -2.51 -10.53
N GLU A 31 -1.25 -2.86 -10.38
CA GLU A 31 -0.80 -4.24 -10.14
C GLU A 31 0.21 -4.27 -8.99
N ALA A 32 0.13 -5.32 -8.17
CA ALA A 32 1.09 -5.59 -7.11
C ALA A 32 2.36 -6.21 -7.69
N MET A 33 3.51 -5.67 -7.32
CA MET A 33 4.83 -6.10 -7.79
C MET A 33 5.51 -7.00 -6.77
N SER A 34 6.11 -8.09 -7.25
CA SER A 34 6.86 -9.03 -6.42
C SER A 34 8.09 -8.34 -5.83
N ILE A 35 8.15 -8.26 -4.50
CA ILE A 35 9.35 -7.78 -3.80
C ILE A 35 10.36 -8.93 -3.76
N THR A 36 11.58 -8.66 -4.20
CA THR A 36 12.64 -9.69 -4.32
C THR A 36 13.75 -9.52 -3.29
N GLU A 37 13.95 -8.31 -2.78
CA GLU A 37 15.00 -8.01 -1.80
C GLU A 37 14.59 -6.83 -0.91
N VAL A 38 14.97 -6.90 0.36
CA VAL A 38 14.81 -5.83 1.34
C VAL A 38 16.09 -5.66 2.14
N ASP A 39 16.55 -4.42 2.26
CA ASP A 39 17.69 -4.03 3.10
C ASP A 39 17.16 -3.21 4.28
N LEU A 40 17.37 -3.76 5.47
CA LEU A 40 16.77 -3.35 6.74
C LEU A 40 17.84 -3.43 7.84
N PRO A 41 17.78 -2.57 8.86
CA PRO A 41 18.70 -2.69 9.99
C PRO A 41 18.39 -3.93 10.84
N GLU A 42 19.40 -4.43 11.56
CA GLU A 42 19.23 -5.57 12.48
C GLU A 42 18.45 -5.22 13.76
N SER A 43 18.42 -3.94 14.13
CA SER A 43 17.71 -3.42 15.29
C SER A 43 17.24 -1.98 15.05
N PHE A 44 16.28 -1.54 15.86
CA PHE A 44 15.79 -0.16 15.84
C PHE A 44 16.08 0.58 17.14
N VAL A 45 16.26 1.88 17.03
CA VAL A 45 16.20 2.82 18.15
C VAL A 45 14.83 3.49 18.16
N TYR A 46 14.18 3.52 19.33
CA TYR A 46 12.87 4.13 19.50
C TYR A 46 12.89 5.63 19.16
N GLY A 47 11.94 6.07 18.33
CA GLY A 47 11.80 7.47 17.90
C GLY A 47 12.65 7.85 16.68
N GLU A 48 13.53 6.97 16.20
CA GLU A 48 14.31 7.19 14.97
C GLU A 48 13.53 6.78 13.72
N THR A 49 13.98 7.28 12.56
CA THR A 49 13.45 6.94 11.24
C THR A 49 14.51 6.20 10.43
N TYR A 50 14.11 5.12 9.77
CA TYR A 50 14.97 4.30 8.92
C TYR A 50 14.42 4.27 7.49
N ASP A 51 15.31 4.32 6.52
CA ASP A 51 14.99 4.21 5.10
C ASP A 51 15.18 2.76 4.66
N PHE A 52 14.10 2.08 4.30
CA PHE A 52 14.15 0.71 3.81
C PHE A 52 14.36 0.71 2.31
N ASN A 53 15.44 0.09 1.83
CA ASN A 53 15.62 -0.13 0.39
C ASN A 53 14.89 -1.41 0.00
N ILE A 54 13.83 -1.28 -0.78
CA ILE A 54 12.98 -2.38 -1.23
C ILE A 54 13.14 -2.52 -2.74
N THR A 55 13.60 -3.67 -3.20
CA THR A 55 13.74 -4.00 -4.61
C THR A 55 12.58 -4.88 -5.05
N TYR A 56 11.93 -4.50 -6.16
CA TYR A 56 10.85 -5.28 -6.76
C TYR A 56 11.14 -5.61 -8.22
N GLU A 57 10.51 -6.68 -8.70
CA GLU A 57 10.55 -7.10 -10.09
C GLU A 57 9.59 -6.27 -10.94
N LYS A 58 10.09 -5.81 -12.08
CA LYS A 58 9.36 -5.01 -13.07
C LYS A 58 9.33 -5.75 -14.42
N PRO A 59 8.19 -6.33 -14.84
CA PRO A 59 8.13 -7.19 -16.02
C PRO A 59 8.47 -6.50 -17.35
N SER A 60 8.14 -5.21 -17.49
CA SER A 60 8.43 -4.42 -18.68
C SER A 60 8.45 -2.93 -18.37
N SER A 61 8.83 -2.09 -19.34
CA SER A 61 8.77 -0.64 -19.16
C SER A 61 7.34 -0.09 -18.98
N CYS A 62 6.28 -0.89 -19.16
CA CYS A 62 4.88 -0.49 -18.94
C CYS A 62 4.54 -0.31 -17.47
N TYR A 63 5.28 -0.95 -16.60
CA TYR A 63 5.09 -0.90 -15.15
C TYR A 63 5.79 0.33 -14.58
N VAL A 64 5.04 1.28 -14.05
CA VAL A 64 5.58 2.50 -13.44
C VAL A 64 5.30 2.46 -11.95
N PHE A 65 6.33 2.58 -11.12
CA PHE A 65 6.16 2.62 -9.67
C PHE A 65 5.14 3.69 -9.27
N GLN A 66 4.09 3.26 -8.60
CA GLN A 66 3.06 4.13 -8.06
C GLN A 66 3.33 4.46 -6.59
N GLY A 67 3.80 3.48 -5.82
CA GLY A 67 4.03 3.62 -4.39
C GLY A 67 4.09 2.27 -3.69
N PHE A 68 4.17 2.33 -2.36
CA PHE A 68 3.97 1.17 -1.51
C PHE A 68 2.57 1.24 -0.91
N ASP A 69 1.81 0.15 -1.03
CA ASP A 69 0.69 -0.08 -0.14
C ASP A 69 1.22 -0.58 1.20
N TYR A 70 0.82 0.08 2.28
CA TYR A 70 1.36 -0.11 3.61
C TYR A 70 0.23 -0.31 4.60
N VAL A 71 0.08 -1.56 5.07
CA VAL A 71 -0.98 -1.96 5.99
C VAL A 71 -0.35 -2.30 7.34
N HIS A 72 -0.98 -1.86 8.42
CA HIS A 72 -0.54 -2.22 9.77
C HIS A 72 -1.63 -3.00 10.51
N SER A 73 -1.22 -4.03 11.26
CA SER A 73 -2.06 -4.79 12.17
C SER A 73 -1.53 -4.57 13.60
N GLY A 74 -2.34 -3.92 14.43
CA GLY A 74 -1.90 -3.47 15.75
C GLY A 74 -0.65 -2.58 15.70
N ASN A 75 0.20 -2.69 16.72
CA ASN A 75 1.35 -1.79 16.90
C ASN A 75 2.63 -2.27 16.21
N LEU A 76 2.82 -3.57 16.05
CA LEU A 76 4.11 -4.16 15.67
C LEU A 76 4.11 -4.94 14.36
N GLU A 77 2.95 -5.22 13.75
CA GLU A 77 2.90 -5.94 12.47
C GLU A 77 2.70 -4.96 11.30
N ARG A 78 3.50 -5.11 10.26
CA ARG A 78 3.45 -4.30 9.03
C ARG A 78 3.47 -5.20 7.80
N THR A 79 2.60 -4.92 6.85
CA THR A 79 2.59 -5.56 5.54
C THR A 79 2.85 -4.49 4.48
N VAL A 80 3.77 -4.77 3.57
CA VAL A 80 4.23 -3.86 2.52
C VAL A 80 4.11 -4.54 1.17
N THR A 81 3.47 -3.86 0.23
CA THR A 81 3.33 -4.31 -1.16
C THR A 81 3.79 -3.18 -2.09
N ALA A 82 4.68 -3.48 -3.03
CA ALA A 82 5.02 -2.53 -4.10
C ALA A 82 3.88 -2.50 -5.12
N VAL A 83 3.46 -1.31 -5.54
CA VAL A 83 2.36 -1.14 -6.50
C VAL A 83 2.86 -0.37 -7.71
N ALA A 84 2.51 -0.86 -8.90
CA ALA A 84 2.78 -0.19 -10.16
C ALA A 84 1.48 0.19 -10.87
N SER A 85 1.52 1.31 -11.59
CA SER A 85 0.59 1.61 -12.67
C SER A 85 1.07 0.92 -13.94
N VAL A 86 0.21 0.10 -14.54
CA VAL A 86 0.47 -0.68 -15.76
C VAL A 86 -0.32 -0.04 -16.89
N TYR A 87 0.38 0.37 -17.95
CA TYR A 87 -0.25 1.03 -19.10
C TYR A 87 -0.41 0.05 -20.27
N ASP A 88 -1.64 -0.20 -20.68
CA ASP A 88 -1.96 -1.25 -21.66
C ASP A 88 -1.85 -0.79 -23.12
N ASP A 89 -1.96 0.52 -23.37
CA ASP A 89 -2.12 1.12 -24.69
C ASP A 89 -0.84 1.76 -25.26
N ARG A 90 0.32 1.48 -24.65
CA ARG A 90 1.60 2.09 -25.03
C ARG A 90 2.64 1.08 -25.47
N ALA A 91 3.50 1.50 -26.39
CA ALA A 91 4.67 0.70 -26.77
C ALA A 91 5.67 0.64 -25.60
N CYS A 92 5.94 -0.58 -25.11
CA CYS A 92 6.88 -0.83 -24.03
C CYS A 92 8.05 -1.68 -24.47
N THR A 93 9.18 -1.49 -23.80
CA THR A 93 10.31 -2.39 -23.88
C THR A 93 10.05 -3.56 -22.95
N GLU A 94 9.90 -4.74 -23.55
CA GLU A 94 9.81 -6.00 -22.82
C GLU A 94 11.15 -6.37 -22.19
N GLY A 95 11.07 -6.99 -21.01
CA GLY A 95 12.24 -7.48 -20.28
C GLY A 95 12.15 -7.18 -18.80
N ILE A 96 12.30 -8.22 -18.00
CA ILE A 96 12.32 -8.13 -16.54
C ILE A 96 13.50 -7.26 -16.13
N THR A 97 13.19 -6.24 -15.33
CA THR A 97 14.17 -5.35 -14.68
C THR A 97 13.87 -5.29 -13.20
N PHE A 98 14.82 -4.80 -12.41
CA PHE A 98 14.66 -4.62 -10.97
C PHE A 98 14.83 -3.15 -10.65
N GLU A 99 13.98 -2.64 -9.75
CA GLU A 99 14.02 -1.26 -9.32
C GLU A 99 13.94 -1.20 -7.80
N THR A 100 14.83 -0.41 -7.19
CA THR A 100 14.87 -0.19 -5.74
C THR A 100 14.20 1.12 -5.40
N LYS A 101 13.31 1.08 -4.40
CA LYS A 101 12.60 2.25 -3.86
C LYS A 101 12.76 2.31 -2.36
N ILE A 102 12.75 3.53 -1.84
CA ILE A 102 12.93 3.81 -0.42
C ILE A 102 11.56 3.94 0.24
N LEU A 103 11.36 3.20 1.33
CA LEU A 103 10.24 3.37 2.24
C LEU A 103 10.76 3.91 3.58
N PRO A 104 10.47 5.18 3.94
CA PRO A 104 10.83 5.71 5.25
C PRO A 104 9.89 5.13 6.33
N PHE A 105 10.48 4.67 7.43
CA PHE A 105 9.76 4.07 8.55
C PHE A 105 10.17 4.69 9.88
N GLU A 106 9.21 5.26 10.60
CA GLU A 106 9.40 5.85 11.93
C GLU A 106 9.05 4.84 13.04
N VAL A 107 9.99 4.64 13.97
CA VAL A 107 9.86 3.68 15.08
C VAL A 107 9.05 4.29 16.22
N ARG A 108 7.74 4.03 16.23
CA ARG A 108 6.79 4.62 17.19
C ARG A 108 6.40 3.75 18.38
N PHE A 109 6.74 2.47 18.34
CA PHE A 109 6.40 1.49 19.38
C PHE A 109 7.64 0.74 19.82
N LYS A 110 7.60 0.24 21.06
CA LYS A 110 8.64 -0.65 21.61
C LYS A 110 8.23 -2.11 21.39
N GLY A 111 9.21 -3.00 21.30
CA GLY A 111 9.01 -4.42 21.03
C GLY A 111 9.67 -4.84 19.73
N THR A 112 9.33 -6.04 19.25
CA THR A 112 9.82 -6.55 17.97
C THR A 112 8.80 -6.29 16.89
N TYR A 113 9.18 -5.55 15.85
CA TYR A 113 8.35 -5.37 14.66
C TYR A 113 8.44 -6.61 13.78
N THR A 114 7.31 -7.02 13.22
CA THR A 114 7.25 -8.05 12.17
C THR A 114 6.82 -7.39 10.87
N PHE A 115 7.72 -7.37 9.89
CA PHE A 115 7.44 -6.91 8.54
C PHE A 115 7.15 -8.09 7.62
N ARG A 116 6.17 -7.93 6.75
CA ARG A 116 5.77 -8.88 5.71
C ARG A 116 5.80 -8.15 4.37
N PHE A 117 6.77 -8.46 3.54
CA PHE A 117 6.89 -7.88 2.19
C PHE A 117 6.33 -8.86 1.18
N TRP A 118 5.29 -8.46 0.44
CA TRP A 118 4.58 -9.37 -0.47
C TRP A 118 5.47 -9.77 -1.65
N THR A 119 5.56 -11.08 -1.92
CA THR A 119 6.41 -11.66 -2.97
C THR A 119 5.60 -12.24 -4.12
N GLY A 120 4.30 -12.42 -3.97
CA GLY A 120 3.47 -13.08 -4.97
C GLY A 120 2.37 -13.92 -4.36
N ILE A 121 1.70 -14.69 -5.23
CA ILE A 121 0.76 -15.74 -4.84
C ILE A 121 1.41 -17.09 -5.14
N ASN A 122 1.43 -17.98 -4.16
CA ASN A 122 1.90 -19.34 -4.34
C ASN A 122 1.00 -20.09 -5.35
N GLU A 123 1.59 -20.63 -6.40
CA GLU A 123 0.83 -21.29 -7.49
C GLU A 123 0.03 -22.51 -7.02
N GLU A 124 0.52 -23.26 -6.03
CA GLU A 124 -0.12 -24.50 -5.56
C GLU A 124 -1.27 -24.22 -4.57
N THR A 125 -1.03 -23.32 -3.62
CA THR A 125 -1.94 -23.05 -2.50
C THR A 125 -2.89 -21.89 -2.75
N GLN A 126 -2.59 -21.04 -3.75
CA GLN A 126 -3.33 -19.81 -4.05
C GLN A 126 -3.37 -18.83 -2.87
N GLN A 127 -2.31 -18.83 -2.05
CA GLN A 127 -2.15 -17.94 -0.90
C GLN A 127 -1.00 -16.95 -1.14
N ASP A 128 -1.09 -15.77 -0.54
CA ASP A 128 -0.02 -14.79 -0.58
C ASP A 128 1.26 -15.31 0.09
N GLU A 129 2.39 -15.06 -0.55
CA GLU A 129 3.72 -15.29 -0.02
C GLU A 129 4.39 -13.98 0.39
N TYR A 130 5.29 -14.08 1.38
CA TYR A 130 5.94 -12.92 1.97
C TYR A 130 7.39 -13.23 2.34
N ILE A 131 8.27 -12.24 2.15
CA ILE A 131 9.51 -12.13 2.92
C ILE A 131 9.13 -11.62 4.32
N ILE A 132 9.47 -12.37 5.36
CA ILE A 132 9.17 -12.02 6.76
C ILE A 132 10.46 -11.62 7.46
N VAL A 133 10.48 -10.44 8.06
CA VAL A 133 11.63 -9.91 8.82
C VAL A 133 11.16 -9.44 10.18
N GLU A 134 11.84 -9.87 11.23
CA GLU A 134 11.59 -9.44 12.61
C GLU A 134 12.73 -8.54 13.09
N ILE A 135 12.41 -7.32 13.54
CA ILE A 135 13.40 -6.32 13.94
C ILE A 135 13.07 -5.84 15.36
N PRO A 136 13.93 -6.13 16.37
CA PRO A 136 13.74 -5.67 17.74
C PRO A 136 14.05 -4.18 17.87
N VAL A 137 13.27 -3.48 18.69
CA VAL A 137 13.61 -2.14 19.18
C VAL A 137 14.50 -2.30 20.41
N GLU A 138 15.69 -1.73 20.36
CA GLU A 138 16.65 -1.75 21.47
C GLU A 138 16.04 -1.08 22.71
N GLU A 139 16.18 -1.76 23.86
CA GLU A 139 15.92 -1.12 25.15
C GLU A 139 17.12 -0.24 25.49
N GLU A 140 16.89 1.05 25.78
CA GLU A 140 17.94 1.89 26.34
C GLU A 140 18.50 1.21 27.59
N GLN A 141 19.75 0.74 27.51
CA GLN A 141 20.45 0.25 28.69
C GLN A 141 20.71 1.44 29.60
N THR A 142 19.82 1.62 30.58
CA THR A 142 20.06 2.50 31.71
C THR A 142 21.24 1.93 32.46
N THR A 143 22.46 2.39 32.14
CA THR A 143 23.65 2.13 32.93
C THR A 143 23.37 2.62 34.34
N ALA A 144 23.01 1.70 35.23
CA ALA A 144 22.88 1.97 36.65
C ALA A 144 24.26 2.45 37.14
N ILE A 145 24.38 3.76 37.32
CA ILE A 145 25.47 4.34 38.10
C ILE A 145 25.27 3.80 39.52
N LYS A 146 25.96 2.70 39.82
CA LYS A 146 26.00 2.12 41.15
C LYS A 146 26.70 3.15 42.07
N PRO A 147 26.11 3.50 43.22
CA PRO A 147 26.67 4.48 44.14
C PRO A 147 28.00 4.04 44.75
#